data_AF-A0AA96RXQ2-F1
#
_entry.id   AF-A0AA96RXQ2-F1
#
_cell.length_a   1.000
_cell.length_b   1.000
_cell.length_c   1.000
_cell.angle_alpha   90.00
_cell.angle_beta   90.00
_cell.angle_gamma   90.00
#
_symmetry.space_group_name_H-M   'P 1'
#
loop_
_entity.id
_entity.type
_entity.pdbx_description
1 polymer ?
#
loop_
_entity_poly.entity_id
_entity_poly.type
_entity_poly.pdbx_seq_one_letter_code
_entity_poly.pdbx_strand_id
1 'polypeptide(L)'
;MNKGKEGRGAGWVIRSGVLAAALLAVMLLGACSNNPDSVFHTDTETTDSVARVPWDYRIVEGKVGDLIGSDMTVLPDNELLPNDGNYATGDTVWTLQFMDAELVTGADQKNEIRLSSWSTLKSYSDQKTATEDLANLKVSITTDVDLVGVYKTQYQNKTRNFAVIELPSGNRIKQPIDDKRYTAMEKQKSVSVVLEEVHDFEDYDAAYAKFRGWAN
;
A
#
# COMPACT_ATOMS: atom_id res chain seq x y z
N MET A 1 -23.21 105.78 -26.05
CA MET A 1 -21.87 106.35 -26.30
C MET A 1 -20.82 105.53 -25.58
N ASN A 2 -19.66 105.38 -26.22
CA ASN A 2 -18.37 104.83 -25.77
C ASN A 2 -18.08 103.32 -25.79
N LYS A 3 -16.91 103.08 -26.41
CA LYS A 3 -16.15 101.85 -26.68
C LYS A 3 -15.27 101.46 -25.47
N GLY A 4 -14.82 100.20 -25.48
CA GLY A 4 -13.57 99.71 -24.84
C GLY A 4 -13.71 98.24 -24.43
N LYS A 5 -13.05 97.27 -25.09
CA LYS A 5 -11.68 96.72 -24.80
C LYS A 5 -11.56 96.22 -23.35
N GLU A 6 -11.02 95.05 -23.00
CA GLU A 6 -10.04 94.13 -23.59
C GLU A 6 -10.11 92.79 -22.78
N GLY A 7 -9.43 91.73 -23.25
CA GLY A 7 -9.62 90.34 -22.81
C GLY A 7 -9.03 89.92 -21.46
N ARG A 8 -9.28 88.64 -21.09
CA ARG A 8 -8.30 87.63 -20.62
C ARG A 8 -8.97 86.43 -19.94
N GLY A 9 -8.45 85.22 -20.21
CA GLY A 9 -8.37 84.14 -19.22
C GLY A 9 -9.26 82.92 -19.46
N ALA A 10 -8.72 81.94 -20.19
CA ALA A 10 -9.30 80.61 -20.33
C ALA A 10 -8.95 79.70 -19.14
N GLY A 11 -9.97 78.94 -18.70
CA GLY A 11 -9.89 77.51 -18.38
C GLY A 11 -9.21 77.08 -17.10
N TRP A 12 -10.00 76.62 -16.10
CA TRP A 12 -9.67 75.44 -15.27
C TRP A 12 -10.83 75.07 -14.31
N VAL A 13 -11.81 74.25 -14.73
CA VAL A 13 -12.72 73.56 -13.78
C VAL A 13 -13.24 72.24 -14.36
N ILE A 14 -12.44 71.16 -14.35
CA ILE A 14 -12.95 69.77 -14.36
C ILE A 14 -11.94 68.85 -13.67
N ARG A 15 -11.85 68.84 -12.33
CA ARG A 15 -11.06 67.85 -11.57
C ARG A 15 -11.64 67.54 -10.17
N SER A 16 -12.94 67.24 -10.07
CA SER A 16 -13.53 66.83 -8.78
C SER A 16 -14.42 65.59 -8.83
N GLY A 17 -14.70 65.03 -10.01
CA GLY A 17 -15.54 63.81 -10.14
C GLY A 17 -14.78 62.48 -10.14
N VAL A 18 -13.49 62.47 -10.51
CA VAL A 18 -12.73 61.22 -10.72
C VAL A 18 -12.17 60.64 -9.42
N LEU A 19 -11.89 61.48 -8.42
CA LEU A 19 -11.33 61.02 -7.14
C LEU A 19 -12.37 60.34 -6.23
N ALA A 20 -13.64 60.76 -6.31
CA ALA A 20 -14.71 60.14 -5.52
C ALA A 20 -15.09 58.74 -6.04
N ALA A 21 -15.01 58.51 -7.36
CA ALA A 21 -15.26 57.20 -7.97
C ALA A 21 -14.11 56.20 -7.70
N ALA A 22 -12.87 56.68 -7.62
CA ALA A 22 -11.71 55.83 -7.32
C ALA A 22 -11.69 55.34 -5.86
N LEU A 23 -12.14 56.17 -4.91
CA LEU A 23 -12.21 55.80 -3.49
C LEU A 23 -13.33 54.80 -3.18
N LEU A 24 -14.45 54.85 -3.91
CA LEU A 24 -15.53 53.86 -3.78
C LEU A 24 -15.14 52.48 -4.35
N ALA A 25 -14.31 52.44 -5.40
CA ALA A 25 -13.82 51.20 -6.00
C ALA A 25 -12.80 50.46 -5.11
N VAL A 26 -12.01 51.18 -4.30
CA VAL A 26 -11.06 50.57 -3.35
C VAL A 26 -11.77 49.99 -2.12
N MET A 27 -12.88 50.58 -1.68
CA MET A 27 -13.69 50.01 -0.57
C MET A 27 -14.53 48.79 -0.97
N LEU A 28 -14.91 48.66 -2.26
CA LEU A 28 -15.66 47.50 -2.76
C LEU A 28 -14.81 46.24 -2.98
N LEU A 29 -13.47 46.35 -2.97
CA LEU A 29 -12.57 45.19 -3.09
C LEU A 29 -12.13 44.61 -1.72
N GLY A 30 -12.45 45.27 -0.61
CA GLY A 30 -12.12 44.82 0.75
C GLY A 30 -13.23 44.05 1.48
N ALA A 31 -14.39 43.86 0.83
CA ALA A 31 -15.59 43.27 1.44
C ALA A 31 -15.95 41.86 0.94
N CYS A 32 -15.06 41.19 0.21
CA CYS A 32 -15.09 39.73 0.10
C CYS A 32 -14.31 39.15 1.28
N SER A 33 -15.05 39.02 2.38
CA SER A 33 -14.64 38.40 3.62
C SER A 33 -14.27 36.92 3.45
N ASN A 34 -13.20 36.55 4.15
CA ASN A 34 -13.06 35.35 4.98
C ASN A 34 -13.51 34.00 4.40
N ASN A 35 -12.52 33.25 3.89
CA ASN A 35 -12.38 31.83 4.20
C ASN A 35 -10.87 31.52 4.40
N PRO A 36 -10.36 31.50 5.63
CA PRO A 36 -9.03 30.98 5.92
C PRO A 36 -9.13 29.50 6.29
N ASP A 37 -9.62 28.66 5.37
CA ASP A 37 -9.58 27.20 5.50
C ASP A 37 -9.44 26.59 4.09
N SER A 38 -8.30 26.83 3.45
CA SER A 38 -7.81 25.97 2.37
C SER A 38 -6.70 25.12 2.95
N VAL A 39 -7.14 24.15 3.74
CA VAL A 39 -6.33 23.06 4.28
C VAL A 39 -5.88 22.19 3.09
N PHE A 40 -4.59 21.89 3.04
CA PHE A 40 -3.92 20.98 2.08
C PHE A 40 -3.74 21.48 0.64
N HIS A 41 -2.67 22.26 0.42
CA HIS A 41 -1.80 21.98 -0.73
C HIS A 41 -1.06 20.68 -0.42
N THR A 42 -1.56 19.56 -0.94
CA THR A 42 -0.69 18.40 -1.18
C THR A 42 0.07 18.72 -2.44
N ASP A 43 1.32 19.18 -2.29
CA ASP A 43 2.34 18.87 -3.26
C ASP A 43 2.23 17.37 -3.47
N THR A 44 1.77 16.95 -4.66
CA THR A 44 1.97 15.58 -5.09
C THR A 44 3.46 15.50 -5.44
N GLU A 45 4.31 15.54 -4.41
CA GLU A 45 5.50 14.72 -4.48
C GLU A 45 4.96 13.35 -4.88
N THR A 46 5.34 12.92 -6.08
CA THR A 46 5.28 11.51 -6.44
C THR A 46 6.34 10.85 -5.56
N THR A 47 6.09 10.80 -4.26
CA THR A 47 6.81 9.93 -3.35
C THR A 47 6.46 8.56 -3.86
N ASP A 48 7.45 7.88 -4.44
CA ASP A 48 7.37 6.45 -4.69
C ASP A 48 6.79 5.82 -3.43
N SER A 49 5.52 5.41 -3.48
CA SER A 49 4.83 4.89 -2.31
C SER A 49 5.33 3.47 -2.09
N VAL A 50 6.42 3.35 -1.33
CA VAL A 50 6.93 2.06 -0.90
C VAL A 50 6.04 1.57 0.23
N ALA A 51 5.14 0.63 -0.06
CA ALA A 51 4.39 -0.07 0.96
C ALA A 51 5.16 -1.35 1.35
N ARG A 52 5.58 -1.45 2.61
CA ARG A 52 6.14 -2.68 3.16
C ARG A 52 5.01 -3.52 3.75
N VAL A 53 4.96 -4.80 3.38
CA VAL A 53 3.94 -5.74 3.85
C VAL A 53 4.58 -7.05 4.34
N PRO A 54 3.99 -7.71 5.35
CA PRO A 54 4.44 -9.02 5.78
C PRO A 54 4.19 -10.00 4.63
N TRP A 55 5.27 -10.57 4.08
CA TRP A 55 5.16 -11.39 2.89
C TRP A 55 5.03 -12.87 3.24
N ASP A 56 5.97 -13.44 3.99
CA ASP A 56 5.90 -14.87 4.29
C ASP A 56 6.62 -15.23 5.59
N TYR A 57 6.20 -16.35 6.17
CA TYR A 57 6.80 -16.95 7.35
C TYR A 57 7.14 -18.41 7.08
N ARG A 58 8.23 -18.87 7.69
CA ARG A 58 8.64 -20.26 7.64
C ARG A 58 9.26 -20.70 8.97
N ILE A 59 9.18 -22.00 9.22
CA ILE A 59 9.94 -22.65 10.29
C ILE A 59 11.15 -23.34 9.67
N VAL A 60 12.33 -23.14 10.26
CA VAL A 60 13.58 -23.78 9.85
C VAL A 60 14.17 -24.55 11.04
N GLU A 61 14.60 -25.79 10.78
CA GLU A 61 15.39 -26.55 11.76
C GLU A 61 16.85 -26.08 11.69
N GLY A 62 17.43 -25.77 12.84
CA GLY A 62 18.82 -25.39 12.98
C GLY A 62 19.47 -26.04 14.19
N LYS A 63 20.74 -25.68 14.42
CA LYS A 63 21.46 -26.06 15.63
C LYS A 63 22.04 -24.85 16.33
N VAL A 64 22.04 -24.91 17.65
CA VAL A 64 22.70 -23.92 18.49
C VAL A 64 24.22 -24.07 18.31
N GLY A 65 24.87 -22.99 17.91
CA GLY A 65 26.31 -22.87 17.81
C GLY A 65 26.91 -22.35 19.12
N ASP A 66 27.71 -21.31 19.00
CA ASP A 66 28.41 -20.70 20.13
C ASP A 66 27.44 -19.89 21.00
N LEU A 67 27.62 -19.98 22.32
CA LEU A 67 26.95 -19.13 23.28
C LEU A 67 27.85 -17.93 23.59
N ILE A 68 27.38 -16.72 23.28
CA ILE A 68 28.13 -15.48 23.41
C ILE A 68 27.36 -14.55 24.35
N GLY A 69 27.81 -14.46 25.60
CA GLY A 69 27.07 -13.73 26.63
C GLY A 69 25.74 -14.43 26.94
N SER A 70 24.63 -13.73 26.73
CA SER A 70 23.27 -14.27 26.87
C SER A 70 22.65 -14.71 25.54
N ASP A 71 23.39 -14.57 24.44
CA ASP A 71 22.92 -14.87 23.09
C ASP A 71 23.52 -16.20 22.61
N MET A 72 22.92 -16.75 21.56
CA MET A 72 23.36 -17.96 20.87
C MET A 72 23.48 -17.71 19.37
N THR A 73 24.42 -18.38 18.70
CA THR A 73 24.40 -18.42 17.24
C THR A 73 23.55 -19.58 16.71
N VAL A 74 22.90 -19.40 15.57
CA VAL A 74 22.16 -20.47 14.89
C VAL A 74 22.90 -20.86 13.61
N LEU A 75 23.24 -22.15 13.52
CA LEU A 75 23.89 -22.74 12.35
C LEU A 75 22.86 -23.09 11.27
N PRO A 76 23.23 -22.99 9.97
CA PRO A 76 24.58 -22.73 9.45
C PRO A 76 24.96 -21.24 9.28
N ASP A 77 23.99 -20.33 9.39
CA ASP A 77 24.18 -18.93 8.99
C ASP A 77 24.92 -18.08 10.05
N ASN A 78 25.14 -18.64 11.25
CA ASN A 78 25.74 -17.97 12.41
C ASN A 78 25.00 -16.69 12.82
N GLU A 79 23.68 -16.68 12.62
CA GLU A 79 22.82 -15.58 13.07
C GLU A 79 22.77 -15.56 14.60
N LEU A 80 22.96 -14.39 15.19
CA LEU A 80 22.96 -14.20 16.65
C LEU A 80 21.53 -13.95 17.13
N LEU A 81 21.07 -14.74 18.10
CA LEU A 81 19.74 -14.66 18.68
C LEU A 81 19.80 -14.70 20.21
N PRO A 82 18.88 -14.02 20.91
CA PRO A 82 18.74 -14.17 22.36
C PRO A 82 18.49 -15.63 22.74
N ASN A 83 19.19 -16.11 23.77
CA ASN A 83 19.02 -17.47 24.29
C ASN A 83 17.94 -17.52 25.40
N ASP A 84 16.75 -16.99 25.12
CA ASP A 84 15.64 -16.94 26.09
C ASP A 84 15.16 -18.34 26.50
N GLY A 85 15.36 -19.34 25.64
CA GLY A 85 15.04 -20.74 25.88
C GLY A 85 16.08 -21.52 26.69
N ASN A 86 17.20 -20.90 27.08
CA ASN A 86 18.31 -21.54 27.79
C ASN A 86 18.86 -22.80 27.10
N TYR A 87 19.00 -22.75 25.77
CA TYR A 87 19.56 -23.83 24.97
C TYR A 87 21.07 -23.98 25.18
N ALA A 88 21.58 -25.20 25.00
CA ALA A 88 23.00 -25.51 25.01
C ALA A 88 23.57 -25.63 23.59
N THR A 89 24.86 -25.39 23.42
CA THR A 89 25.56 -25.63 22.15
C THR A 89 25.34 -27.06 21.65
N GLY A 90 24.94 -27.18 20.39
CA GLY A 90 24.64 -28.44 19.72
C GLY A 90 23.17 -28.87 19.77
N ASP A 91 22.35 -28.21 20.59
CA ASP A 91 20.91 -28.49 20.66
C ASP A 91 20.23 -28.18 19.33
N THR A 92 19.23 -29.00 18.98
CA THR A 92 18.34 -28.70 17.86
C THR A 92 17.36 -27.61 18.27
N VAL A 93 17.22 -26.61 17.42
CA VAL A 93 16.31 -25.49 17.63
C VAL A 93 15.49 -25.26 16.37
N TRP A 94 14.25 -24.83 16.54
CA TRP A 94 13.34 -24.47 15.46
C TRP A 94 13.19 -22.96 15.42
N THR A 95 13.54 -22.33 14.31
CA THR A 95 13.47 -20.87 14.17
C THR A 95 12.29 -20.46 13.31
N LEU A 96 11.49 -19.52 13.81
CA LEU A 96 10.49 -18.81 13.02
C LEU A 96 11.19 -17.66 12.30
N GLN A 97 11.16 -17.71 10.98
CA GLN A 97 11.74 -16.70 10.12
C GLN A 97 10.64 -15.98 9.34
N PHE A 98 10.87 -14.70 9.08
CA PHE A 98 9.96 -13.85 8.33
C PHE A 98 10.67 -13.23 7.12
N MET A 99 9.87 -12.84 6.14
CA MET A 99 10.28 -12.10 4.96
C MET A 99 9.24 -11.04 4.66
N ASP A 100 9.71 -9.83 4.39
CA ASP A 100 8.88 -8.70 3.99
C ASP A 100 8.93 -8.50 2.49
N ALA A 101 7.91 -7.83 1.96
CA ALA A 101 7.92 -7.33 0.59
C ALA A 101 7.74 -5.81 0.57
N GLU A 102 8.59 -5.15 -0.18
CA GLU A 102 8.40 -3.76 -0.58
C GLU A 102 7.70 -3.74 -1.94
N LEU A 103 6.50 -3.16 -1.97
CA LEU A 103 5.73 -2.90 -3.17
C LEU A 103 6.09 -1.51 -3.67
N VAL A 104 6.80 -1.45 -4.80
CA VAL A 104 7.23 -0.20 -5.43
C VAL A 104 6.43 0.00 -6.70
N THR A 105 5.69 1.11 -6.79
CA THR A 105 5.01 1.50 -8.04
C THR A 105 5.88 2.52 -8.77
N GLY A 106 6.53 2.09 -9.84
CA GLY A 106 7.38 2.98 -10.63
C GLY A 106 6.59 4.01 -11.45
N ALA A 107 7.28 5.04 -11.96
CA ALA A 107 6.70 6.10 -12.78
C ALA A 107 6.01 5.60 -14.09
N ASP A 108 6.29 4.37 -14.52
CA ASP A 108 5.64 3.70 -15.64
C ASP A 108 4.38 2.89 -15.25
N GLN A 109 3.90 3.06 -14.00
CA GLN A 109 2.82 2.28 -13.36
C GLN A 109 3.04 0.77 -13.36
N LYS A 110 4.31 0.33 -13.40
CA LYS A 110 4.62 -1.08 -13.10
C LYS A 110 4.84 -1.26 -11.61
N ASN A 111 4.20 -2.29 -11.08
CA ASN A 111 4.43 -2.75 -9.72
C ASN A 111 5.66 -3.66 -9.71
N GLU A 112 6.71 -3.24 -9.02
CA GLU A 112 7.87 -4.05 -8.68
C GLU A 112 7.70 -4.58 -7.24
N ILE A 113 7.99 -5.86 -7.04
CA ILE A 113 8.00 -6.47 -5.70
C ILE A 113 9.44 -6.79 -5.35
N ARG A 114 9.96 -6.16 -4.29
CA ARG A 114 11.28 -6.43 -3.75
C ARG A 114 11.16 -7.19 -2.44
N LEU A 115 11.70 -8.40 -2.41
CA LEU A 115 11.65 -9.26 -1.23
C LEU A 115 12.88 -9.01 -0.36
N SER A 116 12.68 -8.91 0.96
CA SER A 116 13.79 -8.89 1.91
C SER A 116 14.49 -10.25 1.95
N SER A 117 15.68 -10.30 2.55
CA SER A 117 16.21 -11.58 3.04
C SER A 117 15.29 -12.14 4.13
N TRP A 118 15.38 -13.45 4.34
CA TRP A 118 14.80 -14.07 5.52
C TRP A 118 15.55 -13.60 6.76
N SER A 119 14.80 -13.23 7.79
CA SER A 119 15.33 -12.83 9.09
C SER A 119 14.72 -13.72 10.17
N THR A 120 15.51 -14.11 11.17
CA THR A 120 14.97 -14.91 12.27
C THR A 120 14.33 -14.01 13.31
N LEU A 121 13.10 -14.36 13.69
CA LEU A 121 12.31 -13.62 14.66
C LEU A 121 12.41 -14.24 16.06
N LYS A 122 12.27 -15.57 16.13
CA LYS A 122 12.17 -16.29 17.39
C LYS A 122 12.62 -17.74 17.26
N SER A 123 13.10 -18.30 18.37
CA SER A 123 13.53 -19.69 18.49
C SER A 123 12.59 -20.50 19.38
N TYR A 124 12.47 -21.80 19.08
CA TYR A 124 11.61 -22.76 19.76
C TYR A 124 12.37 -24.06 20.03
N SER A 125 12.13 -24.66 21.19
CA SER A 125 12.68 -25.98 21.55
C SER A 125 12.11 -27.13 20.73
N ASP A 126 10.88 -26.99 20.25
CA ASP A 126 10.16 -28.03 19.56
C ASP A 126 9.39 -27.52 18.34
N GLN A 127 9.31 -28.37 17.32
CA GLN A 127 8.65 -28.04 16.05
C GLN A 127 7.17 -27.76 16.22
N LYS A 128 6.52 -28.42 17.18
CA LYS A 128 5.08 -28.35 17.35
C LYS A 128 4.68 -26.94 17.78
N THR A 129 5.32 -26.41 18.82
CA THR A 129 5.11 -25.03 19.29
C THR A 129 5.40 -24.01 18.18
N ALA A 130 6.49 -24.21 17.44
CA ALA A 130 6.84 -23.34 16.31
C ALA A 130 5.76 -23.36 15.20
N THR A 131 5.19 -24.53 14.91
CA THR A 131 4.14 -24.70 13.89
C THR A 131 2.80 -24.14 14.34
N GLU A 132 2.47 -24.27 15.62
CA GLU A 132 1.26 -23.67 16.21
C GLU A 132 1.31 -22.14 16.12
N ASP A 133 2.47 -21.54 16.38
CA ASP A 133 2.64 -20.09 16.26
C ASP A 133 2.59 -19.63 14.80
N LEU A 134 3.23 -20.37 13.88
CA LEU A 134 3.14 -20.11 12.44
C LEU A 134 1.68 -20.12 11.94
N ALA A 135 0.85 -21.02 12.46
CA ALA A 135 -0.55 -21.14 12.06
C ALA A 135 -1.39 -19.90 12.46
N ASN A 136 -0.98 -19.17 13.49
CA ASN A 136 -1.61 -17.90 13.86
C ASN A 136 -1.21 -16.78 12.90
N LEU A 137 0.01 -16.81 12.35
CA LEU A 137 0.50 -15.79 11.42
C LEU A 137 0.04 -16.03 9.98
N LYS A 138 -0.22 -17.28 9.61
CA LYS A 138 -0.62 -17.69 8.25
C LYS A 138 -2.01 -18.31 8.27
N VAL A 139 -3.03 -17.46 8.21
CA VAL A 139 -4.43 -17.89 8.32
C VAL A 139 -4.99 -18.17 6.94
N SER A 140 -5.57 -19.36 6.76
CA SER A 140 -6.30 -19.68 5.53
C SER A 140 -7.78 -19.35 5.69
N ILE A 141 -8.30 -18.49 4.81
CA ILE A 141 -9.69 -18.00 4.86
C ILE A 141 -10.37 -18.31 3.54
N THR A 142 -11.60 -18.81 3.59
CA THR A 142 -12.48 -18.90 2.42
C THR A 142 -13.42 -17.70 2.45
N THR A 143 -13.39 -16.89 1.40
CA THR A 143 -14.21 -15.67 1.31
C THR A 143 -14.63 -15.39 -0.12
N ASP A 144 -15.67 -14.58 -0.27
CA ASP A 144 -16.14 -14.10 -1.57
C ASP A 144 -15.40 -12.82 -1.93
N VAL A 145 -14.82 -12.80 -3.13
CA VAL A 145 -14.14 -11.63 -3.69
C VAL A 145 -14.82 -11.16 -4.97
N ASP A 146 -14.56 -9.92 -5.35
CA ASP A 146 -15.12 -9.34 -6.56
C ASP A 146 -14.52 -10.01 -7.80
N LEU A 147 -15.40 -10.50 -8.67
CA LEU A 147 -15.06 -11.00 -9.99
C LEU A 147 -15.16 -9.85 -10.99
N VAL A 148 -14.01 -9.31 -11.39
CA VAL A 148 -13.92 -8.26 -12.41
C VAL A 148 -14.39 -8.79 -13.77
N GLY A 149 -14.09 -10.06 -14.07
CA GLY A 149 -14.63 -10.74 -15.24
C GLY A 149 -13.84 -11.98 -15.64
N VAL A 150 -14.33 -12.66 -16.68
CA VAL A 150 -13.68 -13.82 -17.29
C VAL A 150 -13.47 -13.60 -18.78
N TYR A 151 -12.37 -14.12 -19.32
CA TYR A 151 -12.10 -14.03 -20.75
C TYR A 151 -11.31 -15.23 -21.28
N LYS A 152 -11.37 -15.39 -22.60
CA LYS A 152 -10.63 -16.42 -23.33
C LYS A 152 -9.51 -15.79 -24.13
N THR A 153 -8.36 -16.43 -24.16
CA THR A 153 -7.28 -16.08 -25.07
C THR A 153 -6.97 -17.26 -25.97
N GLN A 154 -6.75 -17.00 -27.25
CA GLN A 154 -6.33 -17.99 -28.23
C GLN A 154 -4.92 -17.67 -28.71
N TYR A 155 -4.00 -18.63 -28.58
CA TYR A 155 -2.65 -18.53 -29.12
C TYR A 155 -2.24 -19.86 -29.75
N GLN A 156 -1.80 -19.84 -31.01
CA GLN A 156 -1.42 -21.05 -31.77
C GLN A 156 -2.48 -22.17 -31.72
N ASN A 157 -3.75 -21.83 -31.96
CA ASN A 157 -4.91 -22.74 -31.87
C ASN A 157 -5.15 -23.39 -30.49
N LYS A 158 -4.50 -22.90 -29.43
CA LYS A 158 -4.78 -23.29 -28.04
C LYS A 158 -5.58 -22.20 -27.36
N THR A 159 -6.71 -22.57 -26.77
CA THR A 159 -7.55 -21.68 -25.97
C THR A 159 -7.21 -21.85 -24.50
N ARG A 160 -7.08 -20.73 -23.78
CA ARG A 160 -6.96 -20.69 -22.31
C ARG A 160 -7.97 -19.70 -21.77
N ASN A 161 -8.62 -20.09 -20.66
CA ASN A 161 -9.57 -19.24 -19.97
C ASN A 161 -8.93 -18.64 -18.73
N PHE A 162 -9.32 -17.41 -18.41
CA PHE A 162 -8.85 -16.69 -17.26
C PHE A 162 -10.01 -16.00 -16.55
N ALA A 163 -9.91 -15.93 -15.23
CA ALA A 163 -10.70 -15.04 -14.38
C ALA A 163 -9.79 -13.93 -13.85
N VAL A 164 -10.35 -12.74 -13.73
CA VAL A 164 -9.72 -11.61 -13.04
C VAL A 164 -10.56 -11.31 -11.82
N ILE A 165 -9.93 -11.39 -10.66
CA ILE A 165 -10.54 -11.08 -9.36
C ILE A 165 -9.84 -9.87 -8.76
N GLU A 166 -10.57 -9.13 -7.94
CA GLU A 166 -10.03 -8.04 -7.13
C GLU A 166 -10.01 -8.49 -5.67
N LEU A 167 -8.82 -8.54 -5.07
CA LEU A 167 -8.66 -8.91 -3.66
C LEU A 167 -9.08 -7.75 -2.75
N PRO A 168 -9.39 -8.02 -1.46
CA PRO A 168 -9.67 -6.97 -0.48
C PRO A 168 -8.54 -5.93 -0.36
N SER A 169 -7.32 -6.31 -0.68
CA SER A 169 -6.15 -5.42 -0.73
C SER A 169 -6.15 -4.45 -1.93
N GLY A 170 -7.18 -4.47 -2.78
CA GLY A 170 -7.26 -3.73 -4.05
C GLY A 170 -6.46 -4.33 -5.20
N ASN A 171 -5.73 -5.43 -4.97
CA ASN A 171 -4.90 -6.05 -6.00
C ASN A 171 -5.77 -6.87 -6.96
N ARG A 172 -5.62 -6.60 -8.27
CA ARG A 172 -6.26 -7.40 -9.32
C ARG A 172 -5.38 -8.55 -9.75
N ILE A 173 -5.89 -9.76 -9.63
CA ILE A 173 -5.16 -10.99 -9.94
C ILE A 173 -5.83 -11.71 -11.10
N LYS A 174 -5.04 -12.03 -12.11
CA LYS A 174 -5.44 -12.90 -13.22
C LYS A 174 -5.05 -14.33 -12.91
N GLN A 175 -6.04 -15.23 -12.88
CA GLN A 175 -5.84 -16.65 -12.60
C GLN A 175 -6.41 -17.52 -13.72
N PRO A 176 -5.71 -18.60 -14.11
CA PRO A 176 -6.24 -19.55 -15.08
C PRO A 176 -7.43 -20.33 -14.49
N ILE A 177 -8.40 -20.64 -15.35
CA ILE A 177 -9.59 -21.43 -15.00
C ILE A 177 -9.90 -22.47 -16.08
N ASP A 178 -10.63 -23.52 -15.71
CA ASP A 178 -11.15 -24.50 -16.66
C ASP A 178 -12.44 -23.99 -17.36
N ASP A 179 -12.92 -24.73 -18.38
CA ASP A 179 -14.13 -24.37 -19.12
C ASP A 179 -15.40 -24.37 -18.28
N LYS A 180 -15.50 -25.27 -17.27
CA LYS A 180 -16.68 -25.33 -16.40
C LYS A 180 -16.76 -24.10 -15.51
N ARG A 181 -15.63 -23.72 -14.89
CA ARG A 181 -15.51 -22.50 -14.09
C ARG A 181 -15.76 -21.25 -14.92
N TYR A 182 -15.24 -21.20 -16.15
CA TYR A 182 -15.54 -20.09 -17.07
C TYR A 182 -17.04 -19.89 -17.26
N THR A 183 -17.78 -20.94 -17.62
CA THR A 183 -19.22 -20.86 -17.83
C THR A 183 -19.99 -20.52 -16.55
N ALA A 184 -19.54 -21.04 -15.40
CA ALA A 184 -20.17 -20.74 -14.12
C ALA A 184 -19.99 -19.27 -13.69
N MET A 185 -18.83 -18.68 -14.01
CA MET A 185 -18.41 -17.35 -13.56
C MET A 185 -18.80 -16.22 -14.52
N GLU A 186 -19.11 -16.50 -15.78
CA GLU A 186 -19.40 -15.50 -16.82
C GLU A 186 -20.48 -14.47 -16.44
N LYS A 187 -21.42 -14.86 -15.59
CA LYS A 187 -22.54 -14.00 -15.15
C LYS A 187 -22.47 -13.61 -13.68
N GLN A 188 -21.42 -14.02 -12.98
CA GLN A 188 -21.24 -13.73 -11.56
C GLN A 188 -20.52 -12.40 -11.38
N LYS A 189 -20.77 -11.74 -10.25
CA LYS A 189 -20.05 -10.53 -9.82
C LYS A 189 -19.07 -10.80 -8.69
N SER A 190 -19.23 -11.92 -8.01
CA SER A 190 -18.36 -12.38 -6.94
C SER A 190 -18.07 -13.87 -7.10
N VAL A 191 -16.99 -14.33 -6.49
CA VAL A 191 -16.56 -15.73 -6.51
C VAL A 191 -15.89 -16.10 -5.19
N SER A 192 -16.24 -17.27 -4.66
CA SER A 192 -15.58 -17.81 -3.47
C SER A 192 -14.16 -18.27 -3.80
N VAL A 193 -13.20 -17.78 -3.02
CA VAL A 193 -11.77 -18.08 -3.14
C VAL A 193 -11.20 -18.45 -1.78
N VAL A 194 -10.10 -19.17 -1.81
CA VAL A 194 -9.26 -19.43 -0.64
C VAL A 194 -8.11 -18.43 -0.68
N LEU A 195 -8.04 -17.60 0.36
CA LEU A 195 -6.97 -16.66 0.62
C LEU A 195 -6.07 -17.19 1.75
N GLU A 196 -4.80 -16.84 1.69
CA GLU A 196 -3.91 -16.90 2.85
C GLU A 196 -3.66 -15.46 3.28
N GLU A 197 -4.08 -15.14 4.49
CA GLU A 197 -3.77 -13.89 5.16
C GLU A 197 -2.49 -14.09 5.96
N VAL A 198 -1.50 -13.27 5.64
CA VAL A 198 -0.22 -13.23 6.33
C VAL A 198 -0.24 -12.02 7.25
N HIS A 199 -0.32 -12.25 8.55
CA HIS A 199 -0.35 -11.21 9.57
C HIS A 199 1.06 -10.76 9.93
N ASP A 200 1.23 -9.47 10.16
CA ASP A 200 2.46 -8.93 10.74
C ASP A 200 2.59 -9.43 12.19
N PHE A 201 3.83 -9.74 12.59
CA PHE A 201 4.09 -10.26 13.93
C PHE A 201 4.03 -9.16 15.00
N GLU A 202 4.41 -7.94 14.65
CA GLU A 202 4.39 -6.77 15.54
C GLU A 202 3.02 -6.09 15.58
N ASP A 203 2.28 -6.13 14.46
CA ASP A 203 0.92 -5.57 14.34
C ASP A 203 -0.04 -6.54 13.66
N TYR A 204 -0.76 -7.34 14.45
CA TYR A 204 -1.64 -8.39 13.93
C TYR A 204 -2.80 -7.85 13.05
N ASP A 205 -3.19 -6.58 13.20
CA ASP A 205 -4.22 -5.95 12.37
C ASP A 205 -3.68 -5.62 10.96
N ALA A 206 -2.35 -5.50 10.80
CA ALA A 206 -1.69 -5.39 9.51
C ALA A 206 -1.55 -6.79 8.88
N ALA A 207 -2.26 -7.04 7.79
CA ALA A 207 -2.19 -8.32 7.09
C ALA A 207 -2.15 -8.14 5.57
N TYR A 208 -1.51 -9.09 4.89
CA TYR A 208 -1.49 -9.16 3.43
C TYR A 208 -2.17 -10.45 2.94
N ALA A 209 -3.21 -10.28 2.12
CA ALA A 209 -3.97 -11.39 1.56
C ALA A 209 -3.37 -11.89 0.23
N LYS A 210 -3.13 -13.20 0.14
CA LYS A 210 -2.62 -13.88 -1.05
C LYS A 210 -3.65 -14.87 -1.57
N PHE A 211 -3.90 -14.85 -2.88
CA PHE A 211 -4.74 -15.86 -3.52
C PHE A 211 -4.06 -17.24 -3.46
N ARG A 212 -4.74 -18.23 -2.88
CA ARG A 212 -4.27 -19.63 -2.81
C ARG A 212 -5.06 -20.59 -3.68
N GLY A 213 -6.29 -20.25 -4.03
CA GLY A 213 -7.06 -21.07 -4.95
C GLY A 213 -8.51 -20.65 -5.04
N TRP A 214 -9.22 -21.31 -5.94
CA TRP A 214 -10.68 -21.20 -6.03
C TRP A 214 -11.31 -22.06 -4.96
N ALA A 215 -12.33 -21.54 -4.26
CA ALA A 215 -13.16 -22.41 -3.44
C ALA A 215 -13.93 -23.38 -4.38
N ASN A 216 -14.14 -24.60 -3.90
CA ASN A 216 -14.70 -25.70 -4.70
C ASN A 216 -16.15 -25.46 -5.09
#